data_AF-A0A291LV73-F1
#
_entry.id   AF-A0A291LV73-F1
#
_cell.length_a   1.000
_cell.length_b   1.000
_cell.length_c   1.000
_cell.angle_alpha   90.00
_cell.angle_beta   90.00
_cell.angle_gamma   90.00
#
_symmetry.space_group_name_H-M   'P 1'
#
loop_
_entity.id
_entity.type
_entity.pdbx_description
1 polymer ?
#
loop_
_entity_poly.entity_id
_entity_poly.type
_entity_poly.pdbx_seq_one_letter_code
_entity_poly.pdbx_strand_id
1 'polypeptide(L)'
;SVGGFAKTIESGQRWPRPRCPNCDSGHIRFGDPAEAESDPADRSHPGWEPEWIHGTFAVHGECENPDCRQTLQAIGDYRVDYSKKSLPADDPWEERGPAYSSYYSVAHIHPPLLVMPVPQAAPEEVREGVLRASRVLFADTGLAATALRAAIERFMTSQGIASTTSKGGFRNARDRIEEWRKADPSR
;
A
#
# COMPACT_ATOMS: atom_id res chain seq x y z
N SER A 1 6.31 2.59 7.74
CA SER A 1 5.26 3.48 7.21
C SER A 1 4.47 2.77 6.12
N VAL A 2 3.25 3.21 5.81
CA VAL A 2 2.39 2.61 4.76
C VAL A 2 3.10 2.56 3.39
N GLY A 3 3.88 3.58 3.06
CA GLY A 3 4.66 3.63 1.82
C GLY A 3 5.75 2.54 1.68
N GLY A 4 6.09 1.82 2.75
CA GLY A 4 7.02 0.68 2.67
C GLY A 4 6.48 -0.49 1.84
N PHE A 5 5.15 -0.64 1.76
CA PHE A 5 4.51 -1.69 0.97
C PHE A 5 4.40 -1.36 -0.52
N ALA A 6 4.68 -0.11 -0.92
CA ALA A 6 4.70 0.28 -2.34
C ALA A 6 5.95 -0.23 -3.09
N LYS A 7 6.92 -0.81 -2.36
CA LYS A 7 8.11 -1.43 -2.92
C LYS A 7 8.02 -2.93 -2.76
N THR A 8 8.59 -3.65 -3.72
CA THR A 8 8.77 -5.09 -3.62
C THR A 8 9.67 -5.44 -2.44
N ILE A 9 9.26 -6.44 -1.66
CA ILE A 9 9.95 -6.91 -0.46
C ILE A 9 10.67 -8.20 -0.81
N GLU A 10 11.98 -8.25 -0.63
CA GLU A 10 12.74 -9.48 -0.81
C GLU A 10 12.57 -10.38 0.42
N SER A 11 12.46 -11.69 0.22
CA SER A 11 12.36 -12.66 1.32
C SER A 11 13.48 -12.49 2.34
N GLY A 12 13.18 -12.62 3.63
CA GLY A 12 14.12 -12.37 4.72
C GLY A 12 14.38 -10.88 5.03
N GLN A 13 13.90 -9.94 4.20
CA GLN A 13 13.83 -8.54 4.62
C GLN A 13 12.71 -8.34 5.64
N ARG A 14 12.90 -7.35 6.52
CA ARG A 14 11.88 -7.01 7.52
C ARG A 14 10.69 -6.34 6.82
N TRP A 15 9.50 -6.94 6.97
CA TRP A 15 8.25 -6.35 6.53
C TRP A 15 8.01 -4.96 7.15
N PRO A 16 7.40 -4.02 6.41
CA PRO A 16 7.01 -2.74 6.97
C PRO A 16 6.05 -2.93 8.17
N ARG A 17 6.25 -2.12 9.21
CA ARG A 17 5.41 -2.14 10.43
C ARG A 17 4.56 -0.87 10.47
N PRO A 18 3.38 -0.86 9.83
CA PRO A 18 2.48 0.28 9.87
C PRO A 18 1.82 0.40 11.25
N ARG A 19 1.32 1.59 11.58
CA ARG A 19 0.45 1.76 12.75
C ARG A 19 -0.84 0.96 12.57
N CYS A 20 -1.38 0.48 13.67
CA CYS A 20 -2.63 -0.26 13.68
C CYS A 20 -3.80 0.67 13.27
N PRO A 21 -4.59 0.29 12.25
CA PRO A 21 -5.72 1.11 11.80
C PRO A 21 -6.88 1.17 12.83
N ASN A 22 -6.88 0.28 13.83
CA ASN A 22 -7.91 0.23 14.86
C ASN A 22 -7.58 1.10 16.09
N CYS A 23 -6.39 0.93 16.67
CA CYS A 23 -6.04 1.59 17.94
C CYS A 23 -5.05 2.76 17.81
N ASP A 24 -4.41 2.95 16.66
CA ASP A 24 -3.33 3.93 16.36
C ASP A 24 -2.09 3.92 17.29
N SER A 25 -2.15 3.22 18.42
CA SER A 25 -1.08 3.09 19.42
C SER A 25 -0.16 1.90 19.14
N GLY A 26 -0.69 0.82 18.58
CA GLY A 26 0.06 -0.37 18.23
C GLY A 26 0.63 -0.34 16.81
N HIS A 27 1.53 -1.27 16.53
CA HIS A 27 2.04 -1.53 15.18
C HIS A 27 1.60 -2.91 14.72
N ILE A 28 1.51 -3.09 13.41
CA ILE A 28 1.19 -4.37 12.80
C ILE A 28 2.48 -5.13 12.52
N ARG A 29 2.53 -6.37 13.00
CA ARG A 29 3.59 -7.33 12.68
C ARG A 29 3.04 -8.35 11.69
N PHE A 30 3.71 -8.47 10.55
CA PHE A 30 3.42 -9.51 9.56
C PHE A 30 4.24 -10.76 9.86
N GLY A 31 3.63 -11.92 9.65
CA GLY A 31 4.30 -13.22 9.70
C GLY A 31 4.98 -13.58 8.39
N ASP A 32 5.21 -14.87 8.20
CA ASP A 32 5.77 -15.38 6.95
C ASP A 32 4.68 -15.48 5.88
N PRO A 33 4.99 -15.09 4.62
CA PRO A 33 4.04 -15.22 3.52
C PRO A 33 3.83 -16.70 3.16
N ALA A 34 2.58 -17.07 2.92
CA ALA A 34 2.21 -18.32 2.27
C ALA A 34 2.17 -18.09 0.76
N GLU A 35 3.02 -18.81 0.03
CA GLU A 35 3.14 -18.73 -1.43
C GLU A 35 2.26 -19.79 -2.11
N ALA A 36 1.66 -19.41 -3.24
CA ALA A 36 0.91 -20.28 -4.13
C ALA A 36 1.42 -20.08 -5.56
N GLU A 37 2.25 -21.03 -6.00
CA GLU A 37 2.89 -21.02 -7.32
C GLU A 37 1.87 -21.18 -8.46
N SER A 38 2.05 -20.36 -9.49
CA SER A 38 1.40 -20.51 -10.79
C SER A 38 2.21 -21.44 -11.68
N ASP A 39 1.52 -22.27 -12.46
CA ASP A 39 2.12 -23.13 -13.49
C ASP A 39 3.31 -23.99 -13.03
N PRO A 40 3.19 -24.76 -11.93
CA PRO A 40 4.30 -25.57 -11.40
C PRO A 40 4.79 -26.67 -12.35
N ALA A 41 4.03 -26.96 -13.42
CA ALA A 41 4.42 -27.91 -14.46
C ALA A 41 5.64 -27.44 -15.27
N ASP A 42 5.89 -26.12 -15.35
CA ASP A 42 7.00 -25.54 -16.10
C ASP A 42 8.37 -25.98 -15.54
N ARG A 43 8.43 -26.42 -14.28
CA ARG A 43 9.61 -27.03 -13.64
C ARG A 43 10.14 -28.28 -14.36
N SER A 44 9.32 -28.90 -15.20
CA SER A 44 9.71 -30.06 -16.02
C SER A 44 10.36 -29.67 -17.35
N HIS A 45 10.39 -28.39 -17.71
CA HIS A 45 10.95 -27.92 -18.96
C HIS A 45 12.49 -28.04 -18.96
N PRO A 46 13.13 -28.56 -20.03
CA PRO A 46 14.58 -28.75 -20.07
C PRO A 46 15.42 -27.48 -19.90
N GLY A 47 14.87 -26.32 -20.25
CA GLY A 47 15.48 -25.00 -20.06
C GLY A 47 14.89 -24.23 -18.89
N TRP A 48 14.30 -24.91 -17.91
CA TRP A 48 13.74 -24.26 -16.74
C TRP A 48 14.82 -23.55 -15.93
N GLU A 49 14.50 -22.33 -15.48
CA GLU A 49 15.33 -21.56 -14.55
C GLU A 49 14.49 -21.08 -13.36
N PRO A 50 15.09 -20.86 -12.18
CA PRO A 50 14.35 -20.42 -10.99
C PRO A 50 13.53 -19.14 -11.18
N GLU A 51 13.94 -18.25 -12.08
CA GLU A 51 13.25 -16.98 -12.39
C GLU A 51 11.86 -17.18 -13.01
N TRP A 52 11.55 -18.39 -13.49
CA TRP A 52 10.25 -18.72 -14.05
C TRP A 52 9.19 -18.90 -12.95
N ILE A 53 9.62 -19.11 -11.69
CA ILE A 53 8.71 -19.25 -10.55
C ILE A 53 8.03 -17.90 -10.28
N HIS A 54 6.70 -17.91 -10.36
CA HIS A 54 5.85 -16.79 -10.02
C HIS A 54 4.51 -17.30 -9.47
N GLY A 55 3.75 -16.42 -8.85
CA GLY A 55 2.42 -16.76 -8.36
C GLY A 55 1.87 -15.70 -7.42
N THR A 56 1.02 -16.12 -6.50
CA THR A 56 0.40 -15.24 -5.52
C THR A 56 0.85 -15.58 -4.11
N PHE A 57 0.74 -14.63 -3.19
CA PHE A 57 0.98 -14.89 -1.77
C PHE A 57 -0.11 -14.28 -0.90
N ALA A 58 -0.24 -14.84 0.30
CA ALA A 58 -1.02 -14.26 1.38
C ALA A 58 -0.17 -14.20 2.65
N VAL A 59 -0.26 -13.10 3.40
CA VAL A 59 0.44 -12.95 4.68
C VAL A 59 -0.51 -12.38 5.74
N HIS A 60 -0.44 -12.98 6.93
CA HIS A 60 -1.21 -12.54 8.09
C HIS A 60 -0.44 -11.47 8.86
N GLY A 61 -1.15 -10.44 9.30
CA GLY A 61 -0.65 -9.41 10.19
C GLY A 61 -1.49 -9.31 11.47
N GLU A 62 -0.84 -9.05 12.60
CA GLU A 62 -1.52 -8.84 13.88
C GLU A 62 -0.95 -7.59 14.57
N CYS A 63 -1.82 -6.83 15.22
CA CYS A 63 -1.42 -5.73 16.07
C CYS A 63 -0.70 -6.25 17.31
N GLU A 64 0.49 -5.71 17.58
CA GLU A 64 1.29 -6.10 18.75
C GLU A 64 0.79 -5.51 20.07
N ASN A 65 -0.21 -4.61 20.03
CA ASN A 65 -0.87 -4.15 21.25
C ASN A 65 -1.78 -5.29 21.77
N PRO A 66 -1.51 -5.85 22.97
CA PRO A 66 -2.21 -7.01 23.50
C PRO A 66 -3.70 -6.75 23.79
N ASP A 67 -4.09 -5.49 24.00
CA ASP A 67 -5.49 -5.11 24.22
C ASP A 67 -6.26 -4.95 22.90
N CYS A 68 -5.56 -4.68 21.79
CA CYS A 68 -6.17 -4.42 20.48
C CYS A 68 -6.25 -5.69 19.63
N ARG A 69 -5.11 -6.37 19.41
CA ARG A 69 -4.97 -7.59 18.60
C ARG A 69 -5.66 -7.57 17.22
N GLN A 70 -5.84 -6.39 16.63
CA GLN A 70 -6.44 -6.25 15.31
C GLN A 70 -5.66 -7.09 14.29
N THR A 71 -6.39 -7.94 13.57
CA THR A 71 -5.82 -8.75 12.50
C THR A 71 -5.97 -8.06 11.16
N LEU A 72 -5.00 -8.32 10.29
CA LEU A 72 -4.94 -7.87 8.90
C LEU A 72 -4.52 -9.05 8.03
N GLN A 73 -4.94 -9.03 6.77
CA GLN A 73 -4.43 -9.92 5.75
C GLN A 73 -3.96 -9.09 4.56
N ALA A 74 -2.75 -9.37 4.09
CA ALA A 74 -2.23 -8.81 2.86
C ALA A 74 -2.09 -9.91 1.81
N ILE A 75 -2.42 -9.57 0.57
CA ILE A 75 -2.29 -10.44 -0.60
C ILE A 75 -1.59 -9.69 -1.72
N GLY A 76 -0.96 -10.44 -2.62
CA GLY A 76 -0.33 -9.89 -3.81
C GLY A 76 0.40 -10.96 -4.60
N ASP A 77 1.31 -10.51 -5.44
CA ASP A 77 2.09 -11.36 -6.34
C ASP A 77 3.47 -11.63 -5.75
N TYR A 78 4.00 -12.81 -6.02
CA TYR A 78 5.39 -13.12 -5.77
C TYR A 78 6.07 -13.66 -7.02
N ARG A 79 7.38 -13.47 -7.08
CA ARG A 79 8.26 -14.00 -8.13
C ARG A 79 9.63 -14.31 -7.56
N VAL A 80 10.34 -15.23 -8.17
CA VAL A 80 11.75 -15.50 -7.87
C VAL A 80 12.63 -14.73 -8.85
N ASP A 81 13.73 -14.16 -8.36
CA ASP A 81 14.72 -13.41 -9.14
C ASP A 81 16.06 -13.45 -8.38
N TYR A 82 17.13 -12.96 -9.01
CA TYR A 82 18.44 -12.83 -8.39
C TYR A 82 18.36 -12.07 -7.06
N SER A 83 18.96 -12.65 -6.03
CA SER A 83 19.06 -12.08 -4.69
C SER A 83 19.85 -10.78 -4.73
N LYS A 84 19.30 -9.73 -4.12
CA LYS A 84 19.98 -8.43 -3.95
C LYS A 84 20.77 -8.36 -2.65
N LYS A 85 20.66 -9.39 -1.81
CA LYS A 85 21.49 -9.50 -0.59
C LYS A 85 22.95 -9.65 -1.00
N SER A 86 23.81 -8.83 -0.40
CA SER A 86 25.26 -8.99 -0.50
C SER A 86 25.64 -10.37 0.01
N LEU A 87 26.34 -11.15 -0.82
CA LEU A 87 27.02 -12.35 -0.35
C LEU A 87 28.12 -11.92 0.66
N PRO A 88 28.38 -12.72 1.71
CA PRO A 88 29.56 -12.54 2.54
C PRO A 88 30.83 -12.45 1.67
N ALA A 89 31.77 -11.59 2.05
CA ALA A 89 33.00 -11.33 1.28
C ALA A 89 33.91 -12.57 1.09
N ASP A 90 33.60 -13.62 1.84
CA ASP A 90 34.34 -14.85 2.03
C ASP A 90 33.65 -16.06 1.34
N ASP A 91 32.54 -15.85 0.61
CA ASP A 91 31.93 -16.88 -0.25
C ASP A 91 32.42 -16.67 -1.71
N PRO A 92 33.23 -17.60 -2.27
CA PRO A 92 33.69 -17.50 -3.65
C PRO A 92 32.49 -17.54 -4.60
N TRP A 93 32.20 -16.41 -5.24
CA TRP A 93 31.13 -16.25 -6.24
C TRP A 93 31.12 -17.35 -7.33
N GLU A 94 32.26 -17.99 -7.58
CA GLU A 94 32.44 -18.97 -8.67
C GLU A 94 31.90 -20.38 -8.38
N GLU A 95 31.70 -20.78 -7.11
CA GLU A 95 31.37 -22.20 -6.81
C GLU A 95 29.87 -22.52 -6.66
N ARG A 96 29.01 -21.53 -6.38
CA ARG A 96 27.59 -21.78 -6.05
C ARG A 96 26.57 -21.28 -7.07
N GLY A 97 27.03 -20.58 -8.11
CA GLY A 97 26.14 -19.89 -9.04
C GLY A 97 25.40 -18.72 -8.39
N PRO A 98 24.50 -18.07 -9.14
CA PRO A 98 23.78 -16.91 -8.64
C PRO A 98 22.78 -17.28 -7.53
N ALA A 99 22.74 -16.49 -6.47
CA ALA A 99 21.75 -16.65 -5.41
C ALA A 99 20.39 -16.10 -5.87
N TYR A 100 19.30 -16.80 -5.56
CA TYR A 100 17.93 -16.39 -5.85
C TYR A 100 17.16 -16.06 -4.57
N SER A 101 16.14 -15.21 -4.68
CA SER A 101 15.21 -14.90 -3.60
C SER A 101 13.80 -14.70 -4.15
N SER A 102 12.80 -15.02 -3.33
CA SER A 102 11.43 -14.58 -3.56
C SER A 102 11.31 -13.07 -3.32
N TYR A 103 10.45 -12.44 -4.11
CA TYR A 103 10.14 -11.02 -4.09
C TYR A 103 8.62 -10.84 -4.05
N TYR A 104 8.12 -10.10 -3.05
CA TYR A 104 6.70 -9.93 -2.78
C TYR A 104 6.24 -8.51 -3.10
N SER A 105 5.21 -8.39 -3.92
CA SER A 105 4.55 -7.12 -4.26
C SER A 105 3.13 -7.14 -3.71
N VAL A 106 2.86 -6.34 -2.68
CA VAL A 106 1.52 -6.27 -2.07
C VAL A 106 0.55 -5.57 -3.01
N ALA A 107 -0.61 -6.18 -3.25
CA ALA A 107 -1.70 -5.59 -4.04
C ALA A 107 -2.84 -5.08 -3.14
N HIS A 108 -3.18 -5.83 -2.08
CA HIS A 108 -4.29 -5.48 -1.19
C HIS A 108 -3.99 -5.82 0.26
N ILE A 109 -4.54 -5.01 1.17
CA ILE A 109 -4.53 -5.24 2.61
C ILE A 109 -5.95 -5.04 3.15
N HIS A 110 -6.44 -5.98 3.95
CA HIS A 110 -7.75 -5.92 4.58
C HIS A 110 -7.69 -6.21 6.08
N PRO A 111 -8.29 -5.37 6.95
CA PRO A 111 -8.78 -4.02 6.70
C PRO A 111 -7.72 -3.08 6.05
N PRO A 112 -8.12 -2.03 5.31
CA PRO A 112 -7.15 -1.17 4.62
C PRO A 112 -6.32 -0.36 5.61
N LEU A 113 -5.02 -0.22 5.32
CA LEU A 113 -4.17 0.75 6.00
C LEU A 113 -4.49 2.15 5.48
N LEU A 114 -4.80 3.08 6.38
CA LEU A 114 -5.13 4.44 5.98
C LEU A 114 -3.92 5.12 5.31
N VAL A 115 -4.13 5.67 4.12
CA VAL A 115 -3.11 6.44 3.38
C VAL A 115 -2.70 7.72 4.12
N MET A 116 -3.61 8.28 4.92
CA MET A 116 -3.37 9.43 5.78
C MET A 116 -4.29 9.37 7.01
N PRO A 117 -3.90 9.97 8.15
CA PRO A 117 -4.79 10.09 9.30
C PRO A 117 -6.01 10.94 8.96
N VAL A 118 -7.17 10.55 9.48
CA VAL A 118 -8.42 11.31 9.34
C VAL A 118 -8.79 11.88 10.71
N PRO A 119 -8.86 13.22 10.87
CA PRO A 119 -9.29 13.83 12.12
C PRO A 119 -10.67 13.32 12.57
N GLN A 120 -10.91 13.21 13.88
CA GLN A 120 -12.22 12.81 14.39
C GLN A 120 -13.32 13.79 13.96
N ALA A 121 -13.03 15.09 13.93
CA ALA A 121 -13.95 16.14 13.50
C ALA A 121 -14.16 16.19 11.97
N ALA A 122 -13.47 15.35 11.18
CA ALA A 122 -13.64 15.35 9.74
C ALA A 122 -15.06 14.84 9.35
N PRO A 123 -15.73 15.50 8.39
CA PRO A 123 -17.00 15.04 7.86
C PRO A 123 -16.92 13.63 7.27
N GLU A 124 -18.04 12.92 7.28
CA GLU A 124 -18.11 11.53 6.84
C GLU A 124 -17.68 11.36 5.37
N GLU A 125 -17.97 12.33 4.52
CA GLU A 125 -17.59 12.30 3.11
C GLU A 125 -16.06 12.31 2.92
N VAL A 126 -15.34 13.01 3.80
CA VAL A 126 -13.87 13.02 3.81
C VAL A 126 -13.34 11.66 4.28
N ARG A 127 -13.92 11.13 5.36
CA ARG A 127 -13.55 9.82 5.93
C ARG A 127 -13.71 8.71 4.90
N GLU A 128 -14.87 8.65 4.26
CA GLU A 128 -15.18 7.70 3.19
C GLU A 128 -14.23 7.85 1.99
N GLY A 129 -13.90 9.09 1.63
CA GLY A 129 -12.96 9.37 0.55
C GLY A 129 -11.55 8.83 0.81
N VAL A 130 -11.02 9.08 2.01
CA VAL A 130 -9.71 8.56 2.43
C VAL A 130 -9.75 7.04 2.52
N LEU A 131 -10.83 6.46 3.04
CA LEU A 131 -11.00 5.02 3.13
C LEU A 131 -11.02 4.36 1.74
N ARG A 132 -11.74 4.93 0.78
CA ARG A 132 -11.78 4.45 -0.62
C ARG A 132 -10.40 4.47 -1.26
N ALA A 133 -9.66 5.56 -1.11
CA ALA A 133 -8.31 5.66 -1.63
C ALA A 133 -7.38 4.60 -1.00
N SER A 134 -7.52 4.39 0.31
CA SER A 134 -6.72 3.42 1.06
C SER A 134 -6.94 1.97 0.62
N ARG A 135 -8.16 1.62 0.17
CA ARG A 135 -8.48 0.27 -0.33
C ARG A 135 -7.75 -0.11 -1.62
N VAL A 136 -7.46 0.88 -2.46
CA VAL A 136 -6.85 0.66 -3.79
C VAL A 136 -5.39 1.11 -3.87
N LEU A 137 -4.83 1.64 -2.77
CA LEU A 137 -3.52 2.30 -2.74
C LEU A 137 -2.40 1.50 -3.41
N PHE A 138 -2.34 0.19 -3.14
CA PHE A 138 -1.26 -0.68 -3.62
C PHE A 138 -1.55 -1.34 -4.96
N ALA A 139 -2.83 -1.50 -5.32
CA ALA A 139 -3.23 -2.06 -6.61
C ALA A 139 -3.20 -1.01 -7.73
N ASP A 140 -3.64 0.21 -7.44
CA ASP A 140 -3.67 1.32 -8.40
C ASP A 140 -3.53 2.67 -7.67
N THR A 141 -2.30 3.18 -7.65
CA THR A 141 -1.99 4.48 -7.04
C THR A 141 -2.69 5.64 -7.77
N GLY A 142 -2.93 5.53 -9.08
CA GLY A 142 -3.64 6.54 -9.87
C GLY A 142 -5.12 6.64 -9.48
N LEU A 143 -5.76 5.49 -9.28
CA LEU A 143 -7.13 5.41 -8.77
C LEU A 143 -7.22 5.91 -7.32
N ALA A 144 -6.24 5.56 -6.47
CA ALA A 144 -6.15 6.06 -5.10
C ALA A 144 -6.07 7.59 -5.06
N ALA A 145 -5.21 8.20 -5.88
CA ALA A 145 -5.07 9.64 -6.00
C ALA A 145 -6.37 10.29 -6.51
N THR A 146 -7.03 9.66 -7.48
CA THR A 146 -8.33 10.12 -8.00
C THR A 146 -9.41 10.10 -6.94
N ALA A 147 -9.48 9.04 -6.12
CA ALA A 147 -10.42 8.93 -5.01
C ALA A 147 -10.19 10.02 -3.95
N LEU A 148 -8.93 10.30 -3.59
CA LEU A 148 -8.59 11.40 -2.67
C LEU A 148 -9.01 12.76 -3.22
N ARG A 149 -8.70 13.04 -4.50
CA ARG A 149 -9.08 14.30 -5.14
C ARG A 149 -10.59 14.49 -5.13
N ALA A 150 -11.35 13.46 -5.49
CA ALA A 150 -12.80 13.51 -5.47
C ALA A 150 -13.36 13.77 -4.06
N ALA A 151 -12.73 13.20 -3.02
CA ALA A 151 -13.12 13.46 -1.63
C ALA A 151 -12.92 14.93 -1.24
N ILE A 152 -11.76 15.50 -1.56
CA ILE A 152 -11.43 16.91 -1.30
C ILE A 152 -12.40 17.83 -2.05
N GLU A 153 -12.68 17.54 -3.32
CA GLU A 153 -13.62 18.32 -4.13
C GLU A 153 -15.04 18.32 -3.57
N ARG A 154 -15.51 17.19 -3.04
CA ARG A 154 -16.82 17.06 -2.38
C ARG A 154 -16.87 17.83 -1.06
N PHE A 155 -15.82 17.71 -0.25
CA PHE A 155 -15.70 18.46 0.99
C PHE A 155 -15.75 19.97 0.75
N MET A 156 -14.99 20.49 -0.23
CA MET A 156 -15.04 21.91 -0.57
C MET A 156 -16.45 22.35 -0.98
N THR A 157 -17.18 21.52 -1.73
CA THR A 157 -18.57 21.81 -2.09
C THR A 157 -19.47 21.86 -0.85
N SER A 158 -19.29 20.96 0.12
CA SER A 158 -20.08 20.97 1.37
C SER A 158 -19.76 22.17 2.26
N GLN A 159 -18.54 22.72 2.15
CA GLN A 159 -18.14 23.98 2.80
C GLN A 159 -18.61 25.25 2.06
N GLY A 160 -19.41 25.10 1.00
CA GLY A 160 -19.95 26.24 0.23
C GLY A 160 -19.03 26.80 -0.84
N ILE A 161 -17.90 26.14 -1.14
CA ILE A 161 -16.99 26.58 -2.21
C ILE A 161 -17.48 26.03 -3.54
N ALA A 162 -17.93 26.95 -4.40
CA ALA A 162 -18.48 26.62 -5.71
C ALA A 162 -17.50 25.82 -6.58
N SER A 163 -18.02 24.79 -7.26
CA SER A 163 -17.28 23.98 -8.24
C SER A 163 -17.18 24.63 -9.61
N THR A 164 -17.92 25.73 -9.83
CA THR A 164 -17.95 26.49 -11.08
C THR A 164 -17.66 27.96 -10.85
N THR A 165 -17.15 28.65 -11.86
CA THR A 165 -17.04 30.10 -11.89
C THR A 165 -18.42 30.74 -12.08
N SER A 166 -18.52 32.06 -11.89
CA SER A 166 -19.72 32.83 -12.20
C SER A 166 -20.15 32.74 -13.68
N LYS A 167 -19.24 32.32 -14.56
CA LYS A 167 -19.49 32.10 -16.00
C LYS A 167 -19.79 30.63 -16.35
N GLY A 168 -19.96 29.76 -15.35
CA GLY A 168 -20.26 28.33 -15.53
C GLY A 168 -19.05 27.45 -15.87
N GLY A 169 -17.83 28.00 -15.94
CA GLY A 169 -16.61 27.22 -16.18
C GLY A 169 -16.21 26.39 -14.96
N PHE A 170 -15.66 25.19 -15.17
CA PHE A 170 -15.17 24.33 -14.08
C PHE A 170 -14.01 24.98 -13.32
N ARG A 171 -14.01 24.85 -11.99
CA ARG A 171 -12.91 25.28 -11.12
C ARG A 171 -12.11 24.07 -10.67
N ASN A 172 -10.82 24.08 -10.96
CA ASN A 172 -9.92 23.01 -10.53
C ASN A 172 -9.75 23.00 -9.00
N ALA A 173 -9.29 21.88 -8.45
CA ALA A 173 -9.12 21.71 -7.01
C ALA A 173 -8.16 22.73 -6.38
N ARG A 174 -7.07 23.11 -7.07
CA ARG A 174 -6.08 24.07 -6.56
C ARG A 174 -6.71 25.43 -6.28
N ASP A 175 -7.49 25.95 -7.22
CA ASP A 175 -8.13 27.27 -7.08
C ASP A 175 -9.15 27.29 -5.93
N ARG A 176 -9.84 26.16 -5.72
CA ARG A 176 -10.82 25.98 -4.65
C ARG A 176 -10.15 25.86 -3.27
N ILE A 177 -9.00 25.17 -3.20
CA ILE A 177 -8.19 25.07 -1.97
C ILE A 177 -7.66 26.46 -1.57
N GLU A 178 -7.20 27.27 -2.52
CA GLU A 178 -6.70 28.62 -2.21
C GLU A 178 -7.82 29.56 -1.73
N GLU A 179 -9.04 29.44 -2.27
CA GLU A 179 -10.21 30.16 -1.76
C GLU A 179 -10.58 29.69 -0.35
N TRP A 180 -10.60 28.38 -0.11
CA TRP A 180 -10.85 27.82 1.22
C TRP A 180 -9.88 28.39 2.26
N ARG A 181 -8.58 28.43 1.93
CA ARG A 181 -7.54 28.98 2.81
C ARG A 181 -7.73 30.47 3.11
N LYS A 182 -8.26 31.25 2.15
CA LYS A 182 -8.54 32.68 2.32
C LYS A 182 -9.78 32.95 3.15
N ALA A 183 -10.77 32.05 3.11
CA ALA A 183 -12.02 32.21 3.85
C ALA A 183 -11.84 32.14 5.37
N ASP A 184 -10.77 31.50 5.86
CA ASP A 184 -10.39 31.51 7.27
C ASP A 184 -8.88 31.22 7.45
N PRO A 185 -8.03 32.26 7.67
CA PRO A 185 -6.59 32.08 7.84
C PRO A 185 -6.17 31.36 9.14
N SER A 186 -7.13 31.10 10.04
CA SER A 186 -6.87 30.61 11.41
C SER A 186 -7.37 29.17 11.68
N ARG A 187 -7.90 28.48 10.67
CA ARG A 187 -8.36 27.09 10.73
C ARG A 187 -7.28 26.05 10.48
#